data_AF-A0AAU4GQH2-F1
#
_entry.id   AF-A0AAU4GQH2-F1
#
_cell.length_a   1.000
_cell.length_b   1.000
_cell.length_c   1.000
_cell.angle_alpha   90.00
_cell.angle_beta   90.00
_cell.angle_gamma   90.00
#
_symmetry.space_group_name_H-M   'P 1'
#
loop_
_entity.id
_entity.type
_entity.pdbx_description
1 polymer ?
#
loop_
_entity_poly.entity_id
_entity_poly.type
_entity_poly.pdbx_seq_one_letter_code
_entity_poly.pdbx_strand_id
1 'polypeptide(L)'
;MLLLSSPSSSSGAGDFSSSWTWGAVIALIALVVSTWLVVNHRRRDQTVQWHQPGYDTASDALLVLNRLSLTTAVEGVTAELRELVDVVSRLRIAEQRSPDLPFGVAVAELESYRVNVLPQNHADKLAADESLLNDHLALARMQGIRLEAARAAIVHVQRKIEKRTRN
;
A
#
# COMPACT_ATOMS: atom_id res chain seq x y z
N MET A 1 97.01 -27.84 -2.42
CA MET A 1 95.72 -28.32 -2.95
C MET A 1 94.71 -28.32 -1.81
N LEU A 2 93.89 -27.27 -1.70
CA LEU A 2 92.58 -27.25 -1.03
C LEU A 2 91.87 -25.96 -1.48
N LEU A 3 90.58 -26.11 -1.78
CA LEU A 3 89.82 -25.39 -2.81
C LEU A 3 89.47 -23.93 -2.50
N LEU A 4 89.48 -23.11 -3.56
CA LEU A 4 88.86 -21.79 -3.65
C LEU A 4 87.33 -21.91 -3.83
N SER A 5 86.63 -21.02 -3.12
CA SER A 5 85.48 -20.20 -3.55
C SER A 5 84.26 -20.83 -4.22
N SER A 6 83.09 -20.63 -3.60
CA SER A 6 81.96 -19.88 -4.18
C SER A 6 80.94 -19.53 -3.08
N PRO A 7 80.60 -18.23 -2.85
CA PRO A 7 79.35 -17.89 -2.20
C PRO A 7 78.22 -18.04 -3.22
N SER A 8 77.31 -18.99 -3.02
CA SER A 8 76.07 -19.02 -3.79
C SER A 8 75.21 -17.82 -3.38
N SER A 9 75.21 -16.85 -4.30
CA SER A 9 74.33 -15.70 -4.37
C SER A 9 72.88 -16.03 -4.04
N SER A 10 72.31 -15.21 -3.16
CA SER A 10 70.89 -15.04 -2.91
C SER A 10 70.12 -14.75 -4.20
N SER A 11 69.13 -15.57 -4.52
CA SER A 11 67.87 -15.15 -5.18
C SER A 11 67.04 -16.38 -5.56
N GLY A 12 66.38 -17.00 -4.59
CA GLY A 12 65.26 -17.91 -4.81
C GLY A 12 64.06 -17.21 -4.21
N ALA A 13 63.22 -16.66 -5.09
CA ALA A 13 62.06 -15.84 -4.79
C ALA A 13 61.42 -16.15 -3.44
N GLY A 14 61.29 -15.13 -2.60
CA GLY A 14 60.16 -15.09 -1.69
C GLY A 14 58.93 -15.20 -2.57
N ASP A 15 58.42 -16.42 -2.73
CA ASP A 15 57.05 -16.64 -3.14
C ASP A 15 56.24 -15.89 -2.10
N PHE A 16 55.87 -14.66 -2.44
CA PHE A 16 54.62 -14.10 -1.99
C PHE A 16 53.59 -15.13 -2.43
N SER A 17 53.31 -16.11 -1.57
CA SER A 17 52.18 -17.00 -1.77
C SER A 17 51.03 -16.05 -2.00
N SER A 18 50.51 -16.05 -3.22
CA SER A 18 49.42 -15.20 -3.64
C SER A 18 48.30 -15.49 -2.66
N SER A 19 48.16 -14.64 -1.64
CA SER A 19 47.41 -14.93 -0.41
C SER A 19 45.90 -14.92 -0.63
N TRP A 20 45.51 -14.90 -1.91
CA TRP A 20 44.16 -15.08 -2.40
C TRP A 20 44.00 -16.51 -2.90
N THR A 21 43.63 -17.39 -1.97
CA THR A 21 43.04 -18.66 -2.36
C THR A 21 41.67 -18.40 -2.98
N TRP A 22 41.31 -19.16 -4.02
CA TRP A 22 39.96 -19.10 -4.59
C TRP A 22 38.86 -19.27 -3.53
N GLY A 23 39.13 -20.04 -2.47
CA GLY A 23 38.25 -20.15 -1.31
C GLY A 23 38.02 -18.83 -0.56
N ALA A 24 39.07 -18.02 -0.36
CA ALA A 24 38.95 -16.69 0.25
C ALA A 24 38.13 -15.73 -0.62
N VAL A 25 38.29 -15.80 -1.95
CA VAL A 25 37.49 -15.02 -2.91
C VAL A 25 36.01 -15.40 -2.85
N ILE A 26 35.72 -16.70 -2.86
CA ILE A 26 34.34 -17.20 -2.75
C ILE A 26 33.72 -16.80 -1.42
N ALA A 27 34.45 -16.91 -0.31
CA ALA A 27 33.97 -16.51 1.01
C ALA A 27 33.65 -15.01 1.08
N LEU A 28 34.48 -14.17 0.46
CA LEU A 28 34.27 -12.72 0.41
C LEU A 28 33.06 -12.36 -0.46
N ILE A 29 32.88 -13.02 -1.61
CA ILE A 29 31.68 -12.85 -2.46
C ILE A 29 30.44 -13.29 -1.69
N ALA A 30 30.46 -14.46 -1.05
CA ALA A 30 29.35 -14.96 -0.25
C ALA A 30 28.98 -14.01 0.89
N LEU A 31 29.99 -13.41 1.56
CA LEU A 31 29.77 -12.40 2.59
C LEU A 31 29.09 -11.16 2.02
N VAL A 32 29.60 -10.61 0.91
CA VAL A 32 29.03 -9.43 0.25
C VAL A 32 27.58 -9.68 -0.18
N VAL A 33 27.30 -10.82 -0.82
CA VAL A 33 25.94 -11.20 -1.25
C VAL A 33 25.03 -11.38 -0.03
N SER A 34 25.49 -12.05 1.03
CA SER A 34 24.70 -12.26 2.24
C SER A 34 24.38 -10.95 2.94
N THR A 35 25.37 -10.06 3.10
CA THR A 35 25.16 -8.72 3.67
C THR A 35 24.20 -7.91 2.80
N TRP A 36 24.35 -7.96 1.49
CA TRP A 36 23.44 -7.28 0.56
C TRP A 36 22.00 -7.81 0.67
N LEU A 37 21.80 -9.13 0.72
CA LEU A 37 20.49 -9.75 0.90
C LEU A 37 19.85 -9.35 2.22
N VAL A 38 20.59 -9.38 3.34
CA VAL A 38 20.09 -8.98 4.66
C VAL A 38 19.65 -7.52 4.66
N VAL A 39 20.47 -6.62 4.11
CA VAL A 39 20.13 -5.19 4.01
C VAL A 39 18.92 -4.98 3.11
N ASN A 40 18.86 -5.66 1.97
CA ASN A 40 17.74 -5.55 1.04
C ASN A 40 16.43 -6.06 1.64
N HIS A 41 16.46 -7.22 2.31
CA HIS A 41 15.31 -7.76 3.04
C HIS A 41 14.84 -6.80 4.13
N ARG A 42 15.76 -6.28 4.96
CA ARG A 42 15.40 -5.32 6.01
C ARG A 42 14.75 -4.05 5.46
N ARG A 43 15.24 -3.53 4.33
CA ARG A 43 14.64 -2.35 3.67
C ARG A 43 13.24 -2.67 3.14
N ARG A 44 13.05 -3.85 2.55
CA ARG A 44 11.73 -4.31 2.10
C ARG A 44 10.76 -4.47 3.26
N ASP A 45 11.18 -5.10 4.35
CA ASP A 45 10.34 -5.28 5.55
C ASP A 45 9.91 -3.94 6.13
N GLN A 46 10.82 -2.97 6.22
CA GLN A 46 10.49 -1.61 6.65
C GLN A 46 9.48 -0.93 5.72
N THR A 47 9.61 -1.12 4.41
CA THR A 47 8.68 -0.55 3.41
C THR A 47 7.29 -1.16 3.53
N VAL A 48 7.21 -2.48 3.73
CA VAL A 48 5.95 -3.19 4.01
C VAL A 48 5.32 -2.65 5.28
N GLN A 49 6.07 -2.62 6.38
CA GLN A 49 5.57 -2.13 7.68
C GLN A 49 5.09 -0.68 7.62
N TRP A 50 5.75 0.18 6.85
CA TRP A 50 5.35 1.57 6.68
C TRP A 50 3.99 1.72 5.98
N HIS A 51 3.74 0.90 4.95
CA HIS A 51 2.51 0.98 4.15
C HIS A 51 1.36 0.11 4.67
N GLN A 52 1.64 -0.89 5.52
CA GLN A 52 0.65 -1.82 6.05
C GLN A 52 -0.57 -1.12 6.67
N PRO A 53 -0.42 -0.09 7.54
CA PRO A 53 -1.58 0.54 8.16
C PRO A 53 -2.51 1.24 7.15
N GLY A 54 -1.94 1.81 6.08
CA GLY A 54 -2.72 2.42 5.00
C GLY A 54 -3.44 1.38 4.14
N TYR A 55 -2.80 0.23 3.91
CA TYR A 55 -3.39 -0.91 3.21
C TYR A 55 -4.55 -1.53 4.01
N ASP A 56 -4.39 -1.69 5.32
CA ASP A 56 -5.44 -2.21 6.21
C ASP A 56 -6.63 -1.25 6.25
N THR A 57 -6.36 0.06 6.35
CA THR A 57 -7.41 1.09 6.29
C THR A 57 -8.18 1.07 4.96
N ALA A 58 -7.47 0.89 3.84
CA ALA A 58 -8.08 0.72 2.53
C ALA A 58 -8.95 -0.56 2.46
N SER A 59 -8.51 -1.65 3.08
CA SER A 59 -9.25 -2.91 3.13
C SER A 59 -10.53 -2.78 3.96
N ASP A 60 -10.45 -2.16 5.14
CA ASP A 60 -11.61 -1.81 5.97
C ASP A 60 -12.63 -0.96 5.20
N ALA A 61 -12.13 0.02 4.44
CA ALA A 61 -12.97 0.87 3.61
C ALA A 61 -13.75 0.06 2.56
N LEU A 62 -13.10 -0.88 1.88
CA LEU A 62 -13.78 -1.76 0.92
C LEU A 62 -14.86 -2.62 1.58
N LEU A 63 -14.66 -3.09 2.81
CA LEU A 63 -15.67 -3.86 3.54
C LEU A 63 -16.92 -3.02 3.83
N VAL A 64 -16.73 -1.78 4.31
CA VAL A 64 -17.85 -0.85 4.56
C VAL A 64 -18.58 -0.53 3.26
N LEU A 65 -17.86 -0.26 2.17
CA LEU A 65 -18.48 -0.03 0.85
C LEU A 65 -19.22 -1.26 0.34
N ASN A 66 -18.75 -2.46 0.67
CA ASN A 66 -19.45 -3.69 0.33
C ASN A 66 -20.76 -3.87 1.07
N ARG A 67 -20.79 -3.53 2.35
CA ARG A 67 -22.05 -3.50 3.10
C ARG A 67 -23.01 -2.44 2.54
N LEU A 68 -22.50 -1.24 2.25
CA LEU A 68 -23.29 -0.15 1.64
C LEU A 68 -23.77 -0.44 0.21
N SER A 69 -23.15 -1.36 -0.53
CA SER A 69 -23.70 -1.77 -1.84
C SER A 69 -24.90 -2.71 -1.74
N LEU A 70 -25.10 -3.34 -0.59
CA LEU A 70 -26.21 -4.27 -0.35
C LEU A 70 -27.46 -3.56 0.19
N THR A 71 -27.32 -2.32 0.64
CA THR A 71 -28.38 -1.54 1.25
C THR A 71 -28.44 -0.15 0.62
N THR A 72 -29.63 0.32 0.26
CA THR A 72 -29.79 1.72 -0.16
C THR A 72 -29.41 2.64 1.01
N ALA A 73 -28.51 3.58 0.77
CA ALA A 73 -28.09 4.51 1.82
C ALA A 73 -29.20 5.52 2.11
N VAL A 74 -29.68 5.46 3.35
CA VAL A 74 -30.71 6.33 3.90
C VAL A 74 -30.18 6.99 5.17
N GLU A 75 -30.31 8.31 5.23
CA GLU A 75 -29.80 9.12 6.32
C GLU A 75 -30.45 8.71 7.65
N GLY A 76 -29.63 8.53 8.68
CA GLY A 76 -30.10 8.15 10.02
C GLY A 76 -30.58 6.70 10.16
N VAL A 77 -30.73 5.96 9.06
CA VAL A 77 -31.22 4.58 9.04
C VAL A 77 -30.09 3.59 8.78
N THR A 78 -29.24 3.87 7.79
CA THR A 78 -28.13 2.99 7.43
C THR A 78 -26.99 3.15 8.43
N ALA A 79 -26.76 2.13 9.26
CA ALA A 79 -25.74 2.14 10.31
C ALA A 79 -24.32 2.31 9.73
N GLU A 80 -24.10 1.73 8.54
CA GLU A 80 -22.85 1.76 7.79
C GLU A 80 -22.45 3.18 7.36
N LEU A 81 -23.40 4.12 7.28
CA LEU A 81 -23.08 5.54 7.04
C LEU A 81 -22.34 6.18 8.21
N ARG A 82 -22.55 5.70 9.45
CA ARG A 82 -21.78 6.17 10.61
C ARG A 82 -20.36 5.62 10.56
N GLU A 83 -20.23 4.32 10.26
CA GLU A 83 -18.92 3.68 10.06
C GLU A 83 -18.13 4.32 8.92
N LEU A 84 -18.82 4.83 7.89
CA LEU A 84 -18.20 5.54 6.78
C LEU A 84 -17.47 6.81 7.23
N VAL A 85 -17.99 7.52 8.24
CA VAL A 85 -17.34 8.72 8.81
C VAL A 85 -16.00 8.36 9.45
N ASP A 86 -15.98 7.27 10.20
CA ASP A 86 -14.77 6.78 10.85
C ASP A 86 -13.74 6.30 9.81
N VAL A 87 -14.20 5.59 8.76
CA VAL A 87 -13.36 5.18 7.64
C VAL A 87 -12.77 6.39 6.91
N VAL A 88 -13.57 7.41 6.58
CA VAL A 88 -13.09 8.63 5.93
C VAL A 88 -12.01 9.33 6.79
N SER A 89 -12.21 9.38 8.10
CA SER A 89 -11.23 9.94 9.03
C SER A 89 -9.92 9.16 9.02
N ARG A 90 -9.98 7.83 9.05
CA ARG A 90 -8.79 6.96 8.96
C ARG A 90 -8.10 7.09 7.60
N LEU A 91 -8.84 7.21 6.50
CA LEU A 91 -8.28 7.44 5.16
C LEU A 91 -7.57 8.79 5.06
N ARG A 92 -8.08 9.86 5.68
CA ARG A 92 -7.38 11.16 5.78
C ARG A 92 -6.09 11.05 6.59
N ILE A 93 -6.08 10.30 7.68
CA ILE A 93 -4.85 10.04 8.44
C ILE A 93 -3.83 9.28 7.58
N ALA A 94 -4.29 8.29 6.80
CA ALA A 94 -3.45 7.54 5.88
C ALA A 94 -2.91 8.44 4.74
N GLU A 95 -3.72 9.35 4.22
CA GLU A 95 -3.32 10.38 3.26
C GLU A 95 -2.20 11.26 3.82
N GLN A 96 -2.35 11.77 5.04
CA GLN A 96 -1.32 12.60 5.70
C GLN A 96 0.00 11.83 5.90
N ARG A 97 -0.07 10.54 6.22
CA ARG A 97 1.11 9.68 6.38
C ARG A 97 1.77 9.33 5.04
N SER A 98 1.02 9.34 3.95
CA SER A 98 1.47 8.91 2.62
C SER A 98 0.84 9.77 1.52
N PRO A 99 1.26 11.04 1.39
CA PRO A 99 0.66 11.99 0.45
C PRO A 99 0.83 11.58 -1.02
N ASP A 100 1.83 10.75 -1.31
CA ASP A 100 2.06 10.23 -2.66
C ASP A 100 1.07 9.11 -3.07
N LEU A 101 0.24 8.63 -2.14
CA LEU A 101 -0.79 7.64 -2.39
C LEU A 101 -2.14 8.36 -2.57
N PRO A 102 -2.99 7.91 -3.53
CA PRO A 102 -4.21 8.62 -3.91
C PRO A 102 -5.38 8.41 -2.93
N PHE A 103 -5.11 8.44 -1.62
CA PHE A 103 -6.14 8.36 -0.59
C PHE A 103 -7.14 9.52 -0.66
N GLY A 104 -6.67 10.72 -1.02
CA GLY A 104 -7.53 11.92 -1.15
C GLY A 104 -8.64 11.76 -2.18
N VAL A 105 -8.42 10.98 -3.26
CA VAL A 105 -9.46 10.68 -4.26
C VAL A 105 -10.56 9.82 -3.65
N ALA A 106 -10.18 8.78 -2.89
CA ALA A 106 -11.14 7.95 -2.18
C ALA A 106 -11.94 8.76 -1.16
N VAL A 107 -11.26 9.62 -0.37
CA VAL A 107 -11.91 10.52 0.59
C VAL A 107 -12.93 11.44 -0.10
N ALA A 108 -12.56 12.05 -1.22
CA ALA A 108 -13.46 12.95 -1.95
C ALA A 108 -14.71 12.24 -2.47
N GLU A 109 -14.57 11.04 -3.04
CA GLU A 109 -15.71 10.26 -3.53
C GLU A 109 -16.62 9.78 -2.39
N LEU A 110 -16.05 9.40 -1.24
CA LEU A 110 -16.82 9.01 -0.05
C LEU A 110 -17.57 10.19 0.57
N GLU A 111 -16.97 11.36 0.64
CA GLU A 111 -17.66 12.58 1.10
C GLU A 111 -18.75 12.97 0.11
N SER A 112 -18.50 12.86 -1.19
CA SER A 112 -19.54 13.09 -2.20
C SER A 112 -20.67 12.07 -2.10
N TYR A 113 -20.39 10.80 -1.79
CA TYR A 113 -21.42 9.79 -1.56
C TYR A 113 -22.35 10.20 -0.39
N ARG A 114 -21.78 10.70 0.71
CA ARG A 114 -22.53 11.13 1.91
C ARG A 114 -23.51 12.28 1.63
N VAL A 115 -23.17 13.19 0.72
CA VAL A 115 -24.04 14.31 0.34
C VAL A 115 -25.21 13.87 -0.56
N ASN A 116 -25.12 12.69 -1.19
CA ASN A 116 -26.15 12.14 -2.07
C ASN A 116 -27.01 11.04 -1.40
N VAL A 117 -26.97 10.95 -0.07
CA VAL A 117 -27.77 9.99 0.71
C VAL A 117 -29.27 10.33 0.63
N LEU A 118 -30.15 9.32 0.61
CA LEU A 118 -31.59 9.55 0.60
C LEU A 118 -32.04 10.05 1.99
N PRO A 119 -32.98 11.01 2.05
CA PRO A 119 -33.49 11.49 3.33
C PRO A 119 -34.25 10.36 4.06
N GLN A 120 -34.25 10.41 5.40
CA GLN A 120 -34.91 9.40 6.24
C GLN A 120 -36.37 9.14 5.83
N ASN A 121 -37.12 10.21 5.53
CA ASN A 121 -38.54 10.15 5.20
C ASN A 121 -38.80 10.06 3.68
N HIS A 122 -37.85 9.55 2.90
CA HIS A 122 -37.98 9.50 1.43
C HIS A 122 -39.20 8.68 0.97
N ALA A 123 -39.49 7.55 1.63
CA ALA A 123 -40.62 6.69 1.29
C ALA A 123 -41.96 7.42 1.51
N ASP A 124 -42.11 8.12 2.64
CA ASP A 124 -43.32 8.89 2.94
C ASP A 124 -43.51 10.08 1.99
N LYS A 125 -42.40 10.77 1.66
CA LYS A 125 -42.42 11.87 0.69
C LYS A 125 -42.79 11.40 -0.72
N LEU A 126 -42.24 10.25 -1.13
CA LEU A 126 -42.53 9.68 -2.44
C LEU A 126 -43.97 9.16 -2.54
N ALA A 127 -44.50 8.61 -1.44
CA ALA A 127 -45.91 8.20 -1.37
C ALA A 127 -46.87 9.40 -1.41
N ALA A 128 -46.45 10.56 -0.91
CA ALA A 128 -47.23 11.79 -0.92
C ALA A 128 -47.13 12.57 -2.25
N ASP A 129 -46.00 12.49 -2.95
CA ASP A 129 -45.73 13.21 -4.19
C ASP A 129 -44.88 12.38 -5.16
N GLU A 130 -45.53 11.78 -6.15
CA GLU A 130 -44.89 10.95 -7.18
C GLU A 130 -43.99 11.76 -8.13
N SER A 131 -44.15 13.09 -8.20
CA SER A 131 -43.27 13.92 -9.03
C SER A 131 -41.81 13.87 -8.58
N LEU A 132 -41.57 13.53 -7.30
CA LEU A 132 -40.26 13.35 -6.70
C LEU A 132 -39.54 12.07 -7.13
N LEU A 133 -40.23 11.14 -7.83
CA LEU A 133 -39.68 9.83 -8.19
C LEU A 133 -38.39 9.95 -9.00
N ASN A 134 -38.37 10.83 -10.00
CA ASN A 134 -37.21 11.01 -10.88
C ASN A 134 -35.99 11.53 -10.12
N ASP A 135 -36.20 12.46 -9.17
CA ASP A 135 -35.13 13.01 -8.35
C ASP A 135 -34.56 11.97 -7.38
N HIS A 136 -35.41 11.14 -6.78
CA HIS A 136 -34.97 10.04 -5.91
C HIS A 136 -34.21 8.97 -6.68
N LEU A 137 -34.66 8.63 -7.90
CA LEU A 137 -33.92 7.72 -8.78
C LEU A 137 -32.58 8.32 -9.21
N ALA A 138 -32.50 9.63 -9.45
CA ALA A 138 -31.25 10.30 -9.75
C ALA A 138 -30.28 10.25 -8.57
N LEU A 139 -30.76 10.48 -7.35
CA LEU A 139 -29.97 10.34 -6.12
C LEU A 139 -29.45 8.91 -5.94
N ALA A 140 -30.31 7.90 -6.08
CA ALA A 140 -29.92 6.50 -5.98
C ALA A 140 -28.87 6.10 -7.03
N ARG A 141 -28.99 6.59 -8.27
CA ARG A 141 -27.96 6.38 -9.31
C ARG A 141 -26.65 7.06 -8.94
N MET A 142 -26.70 8.29 -8.43
CA MET A 142 -25.51 9.01 -7.99
C MET A 142 -24.82 8.30 -6.82
N GLN A 143 -25.57 7.74 -5.87
CA GLN A 143 -25.01 6.90 -4.80
C GLN A 143 -24.22 5.72 -5.39
N GLY A 144 -24.82 4.97 -6.33
CA GLY A 144 -24.14 3.85 -6.98
C GLY A 144 -22.85 4.28 -7.70
N ILE A 145 -22.89 5.36 -8.48
CA ILE A 145 -21.73 5.90 -9.19
C ILE A 145 -20.61 6.28 -8.22
N ARG A 146 -20.94 7.00 -7.14
CA ARG A 146 -19.96 7.46 -6.15
C ARG A 146 -19.37 6.31 -5.34
N LEU A 147 -20.19 5.32 -5.00
CA LEU A 147 -19.75 4.11 -4.31
C LEU A 147 -18.71 3.34 -5.15
N GLU A 148 -18.99 3.15 -6.44
CA GLU A 148 -18.07 2.48 -7.37
C GLU A 148 -16.80 3.31 -7.64
N ALA A 149 -16.92 4.64 -7.76
CA ALA A 149 -15.77 5.52 -7.89
C ALA A 149 -14.84 5.44 -6.66
N ALA A 150 -15.42 5.43 -5.45
CA ALA A 150 -14.67 5.24 -4.21
C ALA A 150 -13.99 3.88 -4.15
N ARG A 151 -14.68 2.79 -4.52
CA ARG A 151 -14.08 1.44 -4.61
C ARG A 151 -12.90 1.43 -5.56
N ALA A 152 -13.06 1.98 -6.77
CA ALA A 152 -12.00 2.02 -7.76
C ALA A 152 -10.78 2.81 -7.27
N ALA A 153 -10.99 3.93 -6.59
CA ALA A 153 -9.93 4.73 -5.98
C ALA A 153 -9.17 3.94 -4.90
N ILE A 154 -9.89 3.24 -4.02
CA ILE A 154 -9.29 2.43 -2.95
C ILE A 154 -8.48 1.25 -3.52
N VAL A 155 -9.03 0.54 -4.51
CA VAL A 155 -8.30 -0.53 -5.20
C VAL A 155 -7.05 0.01 -5.89
N HIS A 156 -7.11 1.22 -6.46
CA HIS A 156 -5.95 1.85 -7.05
C HIS A 156 -4.86 2.19 -6.01
N VAL A 157 -5.25 2.63 -4.80
CA VAL A 157 -4.32 2.82 -3.68
C VAL A 157 -3.65 1.50 -3.30
N GLN A 158 -4.43 0.43 -3.10
CA GLN A 158 -3.90 -0.90 -2.74
C GLN A 158 -2.90 -1.40 -3.79
N ARG A 159 -3.22 -1.31 -5.09
CA ARG A 159 -2.29 -1.65 -6.17
C ARG A 159 -1.01 -0.84 -6.15
N LYS A 160 -1.07 0.45 -5.82
CA LYS A 160 0.14 1.29 -5.68
C LYS A 160 1.00 0.85 -4.49
N ILE A 161 0.38 0.49 -3.37
CA ILE A 161 1.08 -0.04 -2.20
C ILE A 161 1.77 -1.37 -2.56
N GLU A 162 1.04 -2.30 -3.15
CA GLU A 162 1.56 -3.60 -3.59
C GLU A 162 2.75 -3.45 -4.55
N LYS A 163 2.68 -2.51 -5.49
CA LYS A 163 3.79 -2.22 -6.41
C LYS A 163 5.03 -1.71 -5.67
N ARG A 164 4.84 -0.89 -4.62
CA ARG A 164 5.94 -0.34 -3.81
C ARG A 164 6.55 -1.38 -2.87
N THR A 165 5.76 -2.35 -2.41
CA THR A 165 6.23 -3.40 -1.49
C THR A 165 6.79 -4.63 -2.20
N ARG A 166 6.39 -4.89 -3.46
CA ARG A 166 6.92 -6.00 -4.26
C ARG A 166 8.30 -5.72 -4.87
N ASN A 167 8.62 -4.45 -5.14
CA ASN A 167 9.92 -4.03 -5.68
C ASN A 167 11.01 -4.02 -4.61
#